data_AF-A0A315EEH6-F1
#
_entry.id   AF-A0A315EEH6-F1
#
_cell.length_a   1.000
_cell.length_b   1.000
_cell.length_c   1.000
_cell.angle_alpha   90.00
_cell.angle_beta   90.00
_cell.angle_gamma   90.00
#
_symmetry.space_group_name_H-M   'P 1'
#
loop_
_entity.id
_entity.type
_entity.pdbx_description
1 polymer ?
#
loop_
_entity_poly.entity_id
_entity_poly.type
_entity_poly.pdbx_seq_one_letter_code
_entity_poly.pdbx_strand_id
1 'polypeptide(L)'
;MPTRITLASGEPMGLAGLWAQWRLPEGETVHSFTMLTINADEHPFMRNFHKPQDEKRSVVILPPDRYDDWLQARASESGEFLRAWPAELMAIDKSP
;
A
#
# COMPACT_ATOMS: atom_id res chain seq x y z
N MET A 1 7.06 -18.90 0.07
CA MET A 1 5.72 -19.31 0.54
C MET A 1 4.82 -18.09 0.46
N PRO A 2 3.58 -18.21 -0.04
CA PRO A 2 2.60 -17.14 0.10
C PRO A 2 2.36 -16.81 1.58
N THR A 3 2.19 -15.53 1.92
CA THR A 3 1.88 -15.10 3.29
C THR A 3 0.78 -14.05 3.25
N ARG A 4 -0.26 -14.25 4.05
CA ARG A 4 -1.32 -13.26 4.24
C ARG A 4 -0.91 -12.32 5.36
N ILE A 5 -0.81 -11.03 5.05
CA ILE A 5 -0.50 -9.97 6.00
C ILE A 5 -1.80 -9.20 6.27
N THR A 6 -2.10 -8.95 7.54
CA THR A 6 -3.29 -8.21 7.99
C THR A 6 -2.88 -7.05 8.90
N LEU A 7 -3.81 -6.13 9.15
CA LEU A 7 -3.69 -5.26 10.31
C LEU A 7 -3.82 -6.12 11.58
N ALA A 8 -3.08 -5.77 12.63
CA ALA A 8 -3.19 -6.43 13.92
C ALA A 8 -4.60 -6.29 14.53
N SER A 9 -5.35 -5.24 14.16
CA SER A 9 -6.74 -5.04 14.55
C SER A 9 -7.72 -6.03 13.88
N GLY A 10 -7.32 -6.69 12.79
CA GLY A 10 -8.21 -7.50 11.96
C GLY A 10 -9.09 -6.70 11.00
N GLU A 11 -9.03 -5.37 11.04
CA GLU A 11 -9.76 -4.50 10.12
C GLU A 11 -9.15 -4.52 8.70
N PRO A 12 -9.93 -4.12 7.67
CA PRO A 12 -9.42 -3.95 6.31
C PRO A 12 -8.31 -2.91 6.21
N MET A 13 -7.35 -3.12 5.31
CA MET A 13 -6.32 -2.11 4.99
C MET A 13 -6.84 -1.11 3.96
N GLY A 14 -6.72 0.19 4.25
CA GLY A 14 -6.74 1.24 3.24
C GLY A 14 -5.36 1.43 2.63
N LEU A 15 -5.23 1.32 1.31
CA LEU A 15 -3.94 1.49 0.62
C LEU A 15 -3.94 2.79 -0.18
N ALA A 16 -2.86 3.57 -0.06
CA ALA A 16 -2.66 4.73 -0.91
C ALA A 16 -2.40 4.25 -2.35
N GLY A 17 -3.12 4.85 -3.29
CA GLY A 17 -3.07 4.46 -4.69
C GLY A 17 -3.42 5.60 -5.63
N LEU A 18 -2.98 5.47 -6.87
CA LEU A 18 -3.32 6.38 -7.95
C LEU A 18 -4.27 5.66 -8.90
N TRP A 19 -5.11 6.43 -9.59
CA TRP A 19 -5.97 5.91 -10.65
C TRP A 19 -5.85 6.78 -11.89
N ALA A 20 -6.09 6.17 -13.05
CA ALA A 20 -6.15 6.86 -14.33
C ALA A 20 -7.23 6.24 -15.21
N GLN A 21 -7.73 7.03 -16.14
CA GLN A 21 -8.53 6.54 -17.26
C GLN A 21 -7.70 6.60 -18.53
N TRP A 22 -7.81 5.58 -19.35
CA TRP A 22 -7.16 5.53 -20.66
C TRP A 22 -8.15 5.06 -21.72
N ARG A 23 -8.12 5.69 -22.89
CA ARG A 23 -8.96 5.30 -24.02
C ARG A 23 -8.17 4.40 -24.94
N LEU A 24 -8.66 3.18 -25.12
CA LEU A 24 -8.12 2.20 -26.07
C LEU A 24 -8.26 2.71 -27.51
N PRO A 25 -7.36 2.29 -28.43
CA PRO A 25 -7.49 2.58 -29.86
C PRO A 25 -8.86 2.20 -30.44
N GLU A 26 -9.47 1.12 -29.92
CA GLU A 26 -10.79 0.61 -30.30
C GLU A 26 -11.96 1.47 -29.78
N GLY A 27 -11.67 2.48 -28.96
CA GLY A 27 -12.63 3.49 -28.50
C GLY A 27 -13.18 3.28 -27.09
N GLU A 28 -12.95 2.12 -26.48
CA GLU A 28 -13.32 1.79 -25.10
C GLU A 28 -12.50 2.59 -24.08
N THR A 29 -13.13 3.00 -22.97
CA THR A 29 -12.45 3.66 -21.85
C THR A 29 -12.18 2.64 -20.75
N VAL A 30 -10.91 2.51 -20.37
CA VAL A 30 -10.44 1.62 -19.31
C VAL A 30 -10.04 2.44 -18.09
N HIS A 31 -10.52 2.02 -16.93
CA HIS A 31 -10.08 2.54 -15.64
C HIS A 31 -9.02 1.61 -15.06
N SER A 32 -7.89 2.19 -14.66
CA SER A 32 -6.81 1.46 -14.00
C SER A 32 -6.41 2.14 -12.71
N PHE A 33 -5.84 1.36 -11.80
CA PHE A 33 -5.28 1.86 -10.55
C PHE A 33 -3.96 1.16 -10.23
N THR A 34 -3.19 1.76 -9.34
CA THR A 34 -1.94 1.22 -8.82
C THR A 34 -1.80 1.51 -7.34
N MET A 35 -1.06 0.65 -6.64
CA MET A 35 -0.72 0.84 -5.23
C MET A 35 0.63 1.55 -5.13
N LEU A 36 0.71 2.57 -4.26
CA LEU A 36 1.97 3.23 -3.97
C LEU A 36 2.82 2.35 -3.06
N THR A 37 4.12 2.29 -3.34
CA THR A 37 5.09 1.58 -2.52
C THR A 37 6.20 2.51 -2.05
N ILE A 38 6.79 2.14 -0.92
CA ILE A 38 8.00 2.75 -0.37
C ILE A 38 9.05 1.66 -0.08
N ASN A 39 10.30 2.08 0.09
CA ASN A 39 11.37 1.16 0.49
C ASN A 39 11.06 0.62 1.90
N ALA A 40 11.41 -0.64 2.14
CA ALA A 40 11.15 -1.36 3.38
C ALA A 40 12.36 -2.18 3.86
N ASP A 41 13.57 -1.85 3.41
CA ASP A 41 14.78 -2.62 3.76
C ASP A 41 15.04 -2.58 5.27
N GLU A 42 14.75 -1.44 5.90
CA GLU A 42 14.90 -1.22 7.34
C GLU A 42 13.61 -1.46 8.13
N HIS A 43 12.50 -1.78 7.47
CA HIS A 43 11.21 -1.97 8.13
C HIS A 43 11.20 -3.25 8.98
N PRO A 44 10.97 -3.20 10.31
CA PRO A 44 11.15 -4.37 11.19
C PRO A 44 10.33 -5.60 10.79
N PHE A 45 9.09 -5.40 10.33
CA PHE A 45 8.22 -6.46 9.80
C PHE A 45 8.45 -6.76 8.31
N MET A 46 8.29 -5.76 7.43
CA MET A 46 8.26 -5.94 5.97
C MET A 46 9.59 -6.38 5.35
N ARG A 47 10.73 -6.13 6.00
CA ARG A 47 12.06 -6.57 5.52
C ARG A 47 12.21 -8.08 5.36
N ASN A 48 11.35 -8.85 6.03
CA ASN A 48 11.40 -10.31 6.07
C ASN A 48 10.70 -10.97 4.87
N PHE A 49 10.06 -10.17 3.99
CA PHE A 49 9.35 -10.65 2.81
C PHE A 49 10.11 -10.31 1.52
N HIS A 50 9.64 -10.79 0.37
CA HIS A 50 10.37 -10.75 -0.91
C HIS A 50 11.66 -11.59 -0.93
N LYS A 51 12.23 -11.82 -2.13
CA LYS A 51 13.46 -12.62 -2.26
C LYS A 51 14.65 -11.90 -1.59
N PRO A 52 15.60 -12.61 -0.98
CA PRO A 52 16.71 -12.01 -0.23
C PRO A 52 17.49 -10.93 -0.99
N GLN A 53 17.65 -11.08 -2.29
CA GLN A 53 18.42 -10.18 -3.16
C GLN A 53 17.61 -9.01 -3.75
N ASP A 54 16.30 -8.97 -3.54
CA ASP A 54 15.44 -7.90 -4.08
C ASP A 54 15.31 -6.76 -3.05
N GLU A 55 15.28 -5.52 -3.53
CA GLU A 55 14.88 -4.35 -2.73
C GLU A 55 13.54 -4.64 -2.04
N LYS A 56 13.47 -4.40 -0.73
CA LYS A 56 12.23 -4.60 0.00
C LYS A 56 11.31 -3.42 -0.26
N ARG A 57 10.09 -3.71 -0.67
CA ARG A 57 9.03 -2.72 -0.87
C ARG A 57 7.85 -3.04 0.03
N SER A 58 7.24 -2.00 0.57
CA SER A 58 5.95 -2.10 1.27
C SER A 58 4.93 -1.22 0.58
N VAL A 59 3.67 -1.66 0.55
CA VAL A 59 2.56 -0.78 0.19
C VAL A 59 2.41 0.30 1.27
N VAL A 60 1.89 1.46 0.86
CA VAL A 60 1.56 2.55 1.78
C VAL A 60 0.17 2.30 2.34
N ILE A 61 0.08 1.98 3.63
CA ILE A 61 -1.18 1.80 4.35
C ILE A 61 -1.59 3.15 4.95
N LEU A 62 -2.85 3.52 4.77
CA LEU A 62 -3.45 4.73 5.30
C LEU A 62 -4.22 4.40 6.59
N PRO A 63 -4.14 5.25 7.63
CA PRO A 63 -5.01 5.12 8.77
C PRO A 63 -6.42 5.61 8.41
N PRO A 64 -7.49 5.02 8.97
CA PRO A 64 -8.87 5.33 8.56
C PRO A 64 -9.27 6.80 8.67
N ASP A 65 -8.73 7.52 9.64
CA ASP A 65 -8.96 8.95 9.86
C ASP A 65 -8.30 9.86 8.80
N ARG A 66 -7.44 9.31 7.94
CA ARG A 66 -6.72 10.06 6.89
C ARG A 66 -7.19 9.72 5.47
N TYR A 67 -8.25 8.93 5.32
CA TYR A 67 -8.76 8.54 4.00
C TYR A 67 -9.23 9.76 3.19
N ASP A 68 -10.03 10.63 3.80
CA ASP A 68 -10.55 11.83 3.12
C ASP A 68 -9.42 12.81 2.79
N ASP A 69 -8.47 12.99 3.71
CA ASP A 69 -7.29 13.82 3.46
C ASP A 69 -6.48 13.30 2.27
N TRP A 70 -6.30 11.98 2.15
CA TRP A 70 -5.60 11.37 1.01
C TRP A 70 -6.32 11.64 -0.31
N LEU A 71 -7.65 11.45 -0.34
CA LEU A 71 -8.46 11.62 -1.54
C LEU A 71 -8.53 13.08 -2.00
N GLN A 72 -8.31 14.04 -1.10
CA GLN A 72 -8.35 15.48 -1.39
C GLN A 72 -6.96 16.12 -1.55
N ALA A 73 -5.89 15.41 -1.17
CA ALA A 73 -4.53 15.94 -1.20
C ALA A 73 -4.10 16.33 -2.62
N ARG A 74 -3.45 17.50 -2.74
CA ARG A 74 -2.74 17.85 -3.98
C ARG A 74 -1.47 17.02 -4.09
N ALA A 75 -1.00 16.81 -5.32
CA ALA A 75 0.24 16.07 -5.58
C ALA A 75 1.46 16.62 -4.80
N SER A 76 1.52 17.93 -4.56
CA SER A 76 2.58 18.58 -3.76
C SER A 76 2.51 18.26 -2.25
N GLU A 77 1.35 17.82 -1.76
CA GLU A 77 1.06 17.52 -0.34
C GLU A 77 1.06 15.99 -0.09
N SER A 78 0.82 15.18 -1.13
CA SER A 78 0.71 13.72 -1.04
C SER A 78 1.93 13.00 -0.46
N GLY A 79 3.11 13.63 -0.48
CA GLY A 79 4.34 13.06 0.08
C GLY A 79 4.24 12.75 1.58
N GLU A 80 3.39 13.47 2.31
CA GLU A 80 3.23 13.26 3.76
C GLU A 80 2.59 11.91 4.11
N PHE A 81 1.85 11.31 3.18
CA PHE A 81 1.19 10.01 3.35
C PHE A 81 2.13 8.83 3.07
N LEU A 82 3.26 9.05 2.41
CA LEU A 82 4.20 8.01 1.98
C LEU A 82 5.08 7.55 3.14
N ARG A 83 4.46 6.95 4.16
CA ARG A 83 5.11 6.49 5.40
C ARG A 83 4.94 4.99 5.58
N ALA A 84 5.92 4.38 6.24
CA ALA A 84 5.83 2.99 6.67
C ALA A 84 4.75 2.83 7.73
N TRP A 85 3.93 1.79 7.60
CA TRP A 85 2.98 1.43 8.63
C TRP A 85 3.71 0.89 9.86
N PRO A 86 3.29 1.21 11.10
CA PRO A 86 3.96 0.70 12.29
C PRO A 86 3.97 -0.84 12.30
N ALA A 87 5.15 -1.43 12.52
CA ALA A 87 5.36 -2.87 12.43
C ALA A 87 4.52 -3.66 13.45
N GLU A 88 4.33 -3.08 14.64
CA GLU A 88 3.51 -3.59 15.73
C GLU A 88 2.01 -3.63 15.41
N LEU A 89 1.57 -2.89 14.40
CA LEU A 89 0.19 -2.87 13.91
C LEU A 89 -0.02 -3.80 12.72
N MET A 90 0.97 -4.64 12.39
CA MET A 90 0.89 -5.66 11.34
C MET A 90 0.91 -7.05 11.94
N ALA A 91 0.22 -7.99 11.28
CA ALA A 91 0.22 -9.39 11.68
C ALA A 91 0.30 -10.31 10.45
N ILE A 92 0.88 -11.50 10.65
CA ILE A 92 0.70 -12.61 9.72
C ILE A 92 -0.58 -13.33 10.14
N ASP A 93 -1.51 -13.46 9.21
CA ASP A 93 -2.67 -14.31 9.43
C ASP A 93 -2.24 -15.79 9.46
N LYS A 94 -2.66 -16.49 10.52
CA LYS A 94 -2.37 -17.90 10.77
C LYS A 94 -3.57 -18.80 10.52
N SER A 95 -4.69 -18.24 10.03
CA SER A 95 -5.84 -19.03 9.61
C SER A 95 -5.46 -20.02 8.50
N PRO A 96 -5.98 -21.26 8.56
CA PRO A 96 -5.67 -22.34 7.61
C PRO A 96 -6.22 -22.10 6.20
#